data_AF-L1MDB5-F1
#
_entry.id   AF-L1MDB5-F1
#
_cell.length_a   1.000
_cell.length_b   1.000
_cell.length_c   1.000
_cell.angle_alpha   90.00
_cell.angle_beta   90.00
_cell.angle_gamma   90.00
#
_symmetry.space_group_name_H-M   'P 1'
#
loop_
_entity.id
_entity.type
_entity.pdbx_description
1 polymer ?
#
loop_
_entity_poly.entity_id
_entity_poly.type
_entity_poly.pdbx_seq_one_letter_code
_entity_poly.pdbx_strand_id
1 'polypeptide(L)'
;MESTHPLIAIKFSGPAHPLPVVRLVSEPIMSAETTMLGLFGLHADTQQAVGTSTQHAVGFPAWPIMTDPDNAHHALNLVAELEQIRRRPSLRRARTRINAVTAQLAASAPHFAPTFLEEVARTFVTVGNRQAARQFFGKARAVERAHGVAIDVGRHEAAFVEFAHAGVVSATELATECRAVSNRGGDVRQGFTYALGLVHAQARA
;
A
#
# COMPACT_ATOMS: atom_id res chain seq x y z
N MET A 1 1.38 -17.33 11.86
CA MET A 1 1.24 -16.22 12.82
C MET A 1 0.67 -15.05 12.05
N GLU A 2 -0.41 -14.46 12.54
CA GLU A 2 -0.91 -13.19 12.01
C GLU A 2 0.16 -12.14 12.33
N SER A 3 0.72 -11.47 11.31
CA SER A 3 1.71 -10.42 11.54
C SER A 3 0.95 -9.19 12.04
N THR A 4 0.74 -9.13 13.35
CA THR A 4 0.14 -7.99 14.01
C THR A 4 1.22 -7.03 14.47
N HIS A 5 0.93 -5.74 14.38
CA HIS A 5 1.83 -4.67 14.77
C HIS A 5 1.14 -3.76 15.78
N PRO A 6 1.87 -3.06 16.66
CA PRO A 6 1.28 -2.03 17.49
C PRO A 6 0.53 -0.99 16.66
N LEU A 7 -0.72 -0.71 17.04
CA LEU A 7 -1.48 0.42 16.51
C LEU A 7 -1.22 1.63 17.39
N ILE A 8 -0.67 2.68 16.78
CA ILE A 8 -0.27 3.90 17.47
C ILE A 8 -1.29 4.99 17.17
N ALA A 9 -1.86 5.58 18.21
CA ALA A 9 -2.54 6.86 18.11
C ALA A 9 -1.50 7.98 18.19
N ILE A 10 -1.46 8.82 17.15
CA ILE A 10 -0.53 9.95 17.06
C ILE A 10 -1.34 11.23 16.98
N LYS A 11 -1.06 12.15 17.90
CA LYS A 11 -1.59 13.51 17.85
C LYS A 11 -0.71 14.36 16.93
N PHE A 12 -1.33 15.05 16.00
CA PHE A 12 -0.70 16.01 15.11
C PHE A 12 -1.24 17.42 15.37
N SER A 13 -0.34 18.40 15.46
CA SER A 13 -0.69 19.82 15.67
C SER A 13 0.13 20.72 14.76
N GLY A 14 -0.39 21.87 14.36
CA GLY A 14 0.36 22.82 13.54
C GLY A 14 -0.52 23.89 12.88
N PRO A 15 0.07 24.86 12.17
CA PRO A 15 -0.64 26.00 11.60
C PRO A 15 -1.67 25.61 10.52
N ALA A 16 -1.58 24.41 9.95
CA ALA A 16 -2.50 23.96 8.92
C ALA A 16 -3.90 23.57 9.41
N HIS A 17 -4.07 23.32 10.71
CA HIS A 17 -5.39 23.03 11.30
C HIS A 17 -5.49 23.57 12.74
N PRO A 18 -6.56 24.31 13.09
CA PRO A 18 -6.67 24.97 14.39
C PRO A 18 -6.81 24.01 15.57
N LEU A 19 -7.31 22.79 15.32
CA LEU A 19 -7.45 21.73 16.33
C LEU A 19 -6.47 20.59 16.07
N PRO A 20 -6.01 19.87 17.10
CA PRO A 20 -5.19 18.69 16.90
C PRO A 20 -5.96 17.61 16.12
N VAL A 21 -5.26 16.92 15.23
CA VAL A 21 -5.77 15.77 14.47
C VAL A 21 -5.15 14.51 15.04
N VAL A 22 -5.97 13.47 15.28
CA VAL A 22 -5.47 12.16 15.72
C VAL A 22 -5.52 11.17 14.58
N ARG A 23 -4.41 10.49 14.33
CA ARG A 23 -4.30 9.39 13.35
C ARG A 23 -4.03 8.08 14.08
N LEU A 24 -4.67 7.02 13.61
CA LEU A 24 -4.38 5.65 14.00
C LEU A 24 -3.48 5.06 12.92
N VAL A 25 -2.25 4.71 13.29
CA VAL A 25 -1.19 4.33 12.35
C VAL A 25 -0.54 3.04 12.83
N SER A 26 -0.40 2.05 11.94
CA SER A 26 0.41 0.87 12.24
C SER A 26 1.87 1.28 12.43
N GLU A 27 2.51 0.83 13.50
CA GLU A 27 3.90 1.18 13.83
C GLU A 27 4.86 1.09 12.62
N PRO A 28 4.84 0.04 11.76
CA PRO A 28 5.79 -0.07 10.64
C PRO A 28 5.74 1.07 9.62
N ILE A 29 4.61 1.78 9.51
CA ILE A 29 4.42 2.89 8.58
C ILE A 29 4.35 4.26 9.26
N MET A 30 4.60 4.30 10.58
CA MET A 30 4.51 5.53 11.37
C MET A 30 5.39 6.65 10.82
N SER A 31 6.65 6.35 10.51
CA SER A 31 7.61 7.34 9.99
C SER A 31 7.14 7.95 8.66
N ALA A 32 6.57 7.13 7.78
CA ALA A 32 6.03 7.56 6.50
C ALA A 32 4.84 8.51 6.69
N GLU A 33 3.91 8.17 7.59
CA GLU A 33 2.75 9.01 7.90
C GLU A 33 3.16 10.35 8.52
N THR A 34 4.08 10.32 9.49
CA THR A 34 4.61 11.53 10.13
C THR A 34 5.29 12.44 9.11
N THR A 35 6.08 11.88 8.21
CA THR A 35 6.73 12.64 7.13
C THR A 35 5.70 13.27 6.20
N MET A 36 4.67 12.52 5.79
CA MET A 36 3.61 13.04 4.92
C MET A 36 2.87 14.21 5.57
N LEU A 37 2.45 14.08 6.83
CA LEU A 37 1.71 15.13 7.53
C LEU A 37 2.61 16.36 7.81
N GLY A 38 3.90 16.15 8.03
CA GLY A 38 4.91 17.22 8.14
C GLY A 38 4.95 18.15 6.93
N LEU A 39 4.80 17.61 5.71
CA LEU A 39 4.75 18.42 4.48
C LEU A 39 3.56 19.38 4.45
N PHE A 40 2.49 19.06 5.18
CA PHE A 40 1.32 19.92 5.32
C PHE A 40 1.36 20.75 6.61
N GLY A 41 2.54 20.90 7.24
CA GLY A 41 2.71 21.73 8.43
C GLY A 41 2.13 21.11 9.71
N LEU A 42 1.84 19.81 9.73
CA LEU A 42 1.38 19.09 10.90
C LEU A 42 2.55 18.33 11.54
N HIS A 43 2.79 18.57 12.82
CA HIS A 43 3.90 17.99 13.56
C HIS A 43 3.38 16.95 14.55
N ALA A 44 4.03 15.79 14.58
CA ALA A 44 3.71 14.75 15.54
C ALA A 44 4.06 15.22 16.97
N ASP A 45 3.15 14.95 17.89
CA ASP A 45 3.26 15.23 19.32
C ASP A 45 3.16 13.88 20.06
N THR A 46 2.16 13.71 20.91
CA THR A 46 1.97 12.52 21.75
C THR A 46 1.69 11.29 20.89
N GLN A 47 2.40 10.20 21.20
CA GLN A 47 2.23 8.88 20.59
C GLN A 47 1.85 7.88 21.68
N GLN A 48 0.80 7.10 21.45
CA GLN A 48 0.32 6.10 22.41
C GLN A 48 -0.09 4.82 21.69
N ALA A 49 0.42 3.67 22.15
CA ALA A 49 -0.10 2.38 21.71
C ALA A 49 -1.53 2.19 22.21
N VAL A 50 -2.47 1.96 21.28
CA VAL A 50 -3.91 1.83 21.56
C VAL A 50 -4.48 0.48 21.16
N GLY A 51 -3.64 -0.43 20.66
CA GLY A 51 -4.04 -1.78 20.29
C GLY A 51 -3.08 -2.40 19.29
N THR A 52 -3.61 -3.28 18.45
CA THR A 52 -2.86 -3.95 17.37
C THR A 52 -3.56 -3.76 16.05
N SER A 53 -2.78 -3.65 14.97
CA SER A 53 -3.26 -3.63 13.59
C SER A 53 -2.65 -4.78 12.79
N THR A 54 -3.26 -5.09 11.66
CA THR A 54 -2.67 -5.99 10.67
C THR A 54 -1.52 -5.29 9.93
N GLN A 55 -0.65 -6.10 9.32
CA GLN A 55 0.38 -5.60 8.42
C GLN A 55 -0.21 -4.67 7.35
N HIS A 56 0.45 -3.54 7.13
CA HIS A 56 0.07 -2.55 6.13
C HIS A 56 1.33 -1.99 5.47
N ALA A 57 1.39 -2.03 4.14
CA ALA A 57 2.52 -1.46 3.41
C ALA A 57 2.37 0.05 3.27
N VAL A 58 3.51 0.77 3.24
CA VAL A 58 3.50 2.22 2.94
C VAL A 58 2.84 2.44 1.57
N GLY A 59 1.71 3.15 1.59
CA GLY A 59 0.85 3.34 0.44
C GLY A 59 1.13 4.61 -0.36
N PHE A 60 0.22 4.92 -1.27
CA PHE A 60 0.20 6.17 -2.03
C PHE A 60 -0.55 7.27 -1.26
N PRO A 61 -0.08 8.54 -1.22
CA PRO A 61 1.09 9.08 -1.91
C PRO A 61 2.39 9.07 -1.07
N ALA A 62 2.38 8.56 0.17
CA ALA A 62 3.55 8.56 1.07
C ALA A 62 4.78 7.95 0.41
N TRP A 63 4.62 6.79 -0.24
CA TRP A 63 5.73 6.10 -0.87
C TRP A 63 6.41 6.95 -1.97
N PRO A 64 5.68 7.44 -3.01
CA PRO A 64 6.24 8.38 -3.98
C PRO A 64 7.03 9.55 -3.37
N ILE A 65 6.46 10.18 -2.34
CA ILE A 65 7.07 11.33 -1.65
C ILE A 65 8.42 10.94 -1.02
N MET A 66 8.51 9.76 -0.42
CA MET A 66 9.72 9.30 0.27
C MET A 66 10.80 8.80 -0.70
N THR A 67 10.39 8.13 -1.78
CA THR A 67 11.34 7.45 -2.68
C THR A 67 11.81 8.31 -3.84
N ASP A 68 11.00 9.28 -4.27
CA ASP A 68 11.33 10.16 -5.40
C ASP A 68 10.65 11.53 -5.22
N PRO A 69 11.17 12.35 -4.27
CA PRO A 69 10.59 13.64 -3.92
C PRO A 69 10.48 14.60 -5.11
N ASP A 70 11.45 14.56 -6.04
CA ASP A 70 11.52 15.45 -7.21
C ASP A 70 10.32 15.22 -8.15
N ASN A 71 9.82 13.98 -8.22
CA ASN A 71 8.65 13.63 -9.03
C ASN A 71 7.35 13.49 -8.21
N ALA A 72 7.39 13.74 -6.90
CA ALA A 72 6.25 13.52 -6.00
C ALA A 72 4.99 14.31 -6.38
N HIS A 73 5.13 15.41 -7.13
CA HIS A 73 4.00 16.18 -7.66
C HIS A 73 3.07 15.33 -8.56
N HIS A 74 3.62 14.35 -9.31
CA HIS A 74 2.82 13.39 -10.07
C HIS A 74 1.90 12.55 -9.18
N ALA A 75 2.34 12.25 -7.95
CA ALA A 75 1.53 11.52 -6.98
C ALA A 75 0.52 12.44 -6.28
N LEU A 76 0.96 13.62 -5.83
CA LEU A 76 0.11 14.59 -5.13
C LEU A 76 -1.10 15.03 -5.96
N ASN A 77 -0.92 15.18 -7.28
CA ASN A 77 -1.99 15.55 -8.21
C ASN A 77 -3.10 14.49 -8.35
N LEU A 78 -2.92 13.29 -7.80
CA LEU A 78 -3.90 12.19 -7.90
C LEU A 78 -4.59 11.88 -6.56
N VAL A 79 -4.25 12.61 -5.49
CA VAL A 79 -4.84 12.39 -4.17
C VAL A 79 -6.35 12.64 -4.20
N ALA A 80 -6.78 13.69 -4.89
CA ALA A 80 -8.21 14.01 -5.02
C ALA A 80 -8.99 12.89 -5.72
N GLU A 81 -8.45 12.33 -6.81
CA GLU A 81 -9.03 11.20 -7.52
C GLU A 81 -9.13 9.96 -6.63
N LEU A 82 -8.06 9.64 -5.90
CA LEU A 82 -8.06 8.50 -5.01
C LEU A 82 -9.12 8.66 -3.89
N GLU A 83 -9.22 9.84 -3.30
CA GLU A 83 -10.24 10.15 -2.29
C GLU A 83 -11.67 10.07 -2.86
N GLN A 84 -11.89 10.47 -4.12
CA GLN A 84 -13.19 10.27 -4.78
C GLN A 84 -13.55 8.79 -4.93
N ILE A 85 -12.57 7.95 -5.29
CA ILE A 85 -12.77 6.49 -5.39
C ILE A 85 -13.11 5.91 -4.00
N ARG A 86 -12.38 6.33 -2.95
CA ARG A 86 -12.62 5.91 -1.56
C ARG A 86 -14.00 6.29 -1.05
N ARG A 87 -14.48 7.50 -1.35
CA ARG A 87 -15.81 7.98 -0.92
C ARG A 87 -16.97 7.27 -1.61
N ARG A 88 -16.79 6.84 -2.86
CA ARG A 88 -17.85 6.20 -3.67
C ARG A 88 -17.30 5.00 -4.44
N PRO A 89 -16.93 3.92 -3.74
CA PRO A 89 -16.25 2.78 -4.34
C PRO A 89 -17.19 2.02 -5.27
N SER A 90 -17.03 2.26 -6.56
CA SER A 90 -17.82 1.62 -7.61
C SER A 90 -16.94 1.32 -8.80
N LEU A 91 -16.64 0.04 -9.02
CA LEU A 91 -15.81 -0.38 -10.16
C LEU A 91 -16.38 0.13 -11.48
N ARG A 92 -17.70 0.00 -11.68
CA ARG A 92 -18.38 0.47 -12.90
C ARG A 92 -18.12 1.96 -13.18
N ARG A 93 -18.13 2.81 -12.14
CA ARG A 93 -17.93 4.26 -12.28
C ARG A 93 -16.45 4.64 -12.37
N ALA A 94 -15.61 3.99 -11.59
CA ALA A 94 -14.21 4.38 -11.42
C ALA A 94 -13.27 3.75 -12.47
N ARG A 95 -13.65 2.64 -13.13
CA ARG A 95 -12.75 1.83 -13.98
C ARG A 95 -12.04 2.65 -15.05
N THR A 96 -12.77 3.47 -15.81
CA THR A 96 -12.17 4.30 -16.87
C THR A 96 -11.15 5.28 -16.29
N ARG A 97 -11.49 5.94 -15.17
CA ARG A 97 -10.60 6.90 -14.52
C ARG A 97 -9.35 6.21 -13.95
N ILE A 98 -9.52 5.09 -13.25
CA ILE A 98 -8.39 4.31 -12.71
C ILE A 98 -7.45 3.90 -13.84
N ASN A 99 -7.98 3.41 -14.96
CA ASN A 99 -7.18 3.02 -16.11
C ASN A 99 -6.42 4.20 -16.73
N ALA A 100 -7.08 5.36 -16.88
CA ALA A 100 -6.43 6.57 -17.39
C ALA A 100 -5.29 7.03 -16.47
N VAL A 101 -5.53 7.09 -15.16
CA VAL A 101 -4.51 7.45 -14.17
C VAL A 101 -3.35 6.45 -14.18
N THR A 102 -3.65 5.15 -14.26
CA THR A 102 -2.60 4.12 -14.36
C THR A 102 -1.73 4.34 -15.60
N ALA A 103 -2.34 4.60 -16.76
CA ALA A 103 -1.62 4.80 -18.00
C ALA A 103 -0.75 6.06 -17.96
N GLN A 104 -1.28 7.14 -17.37
CA GLN A 104 -0.52 8.37 -17.16
C GLN A 104 0.71 8.11 -16.28
N LEU A 105 0.53 7.45 -15.12
CA LEU A 105 1.65 7.11 -14.25
C LEU A 105 2.66 6.17 -14.93
N ALA A 106 2.19 5.15 -15.65
CA ALA A 106 3.07 4.25 -16.39
C ALA A 106 3.94 4.96 -17.44
N ALA A 107 3.46 6.08 -17.99
CA ALA A 107 4.20 6.89 -18.94
C ALA A 107 5.17 7.89 -18.29
N SER A 108 4.82 8.46 -17.13
CA SER A 108 5.60 9.54 -16.50
C SER A 108 6.48 9.07 -15.33
N ALA A 109 5.94 8.22 -14.46
CA ALA A 109 6.58 7.76 -13.23
C ALA A 109 6.08 6.34 -12.90
N PRO A 110 6.52 5.32 -13.67
CA PRO A 110 5.95 3.97 -13.61
C PRO A 110 6.10 3.32 -12.23
N HIS A 111 7.11 3.70 -11.45
CA HIS A 111 7.34 3.25 -10.07
C HIS A 111 6.28 3.73 -9.06
N PHE A 112 5.46 4.73 -9.40
CA PHE A 112 4.35 5.17 -8.54
C PHE A 112 3.06 4.38 -8.76
N ALA A 113 2.85 3.86 -9.98
CA ALA A 113 1.63 3.17 -10.38
C ALA A 113 1.27 1.93 -9.52
N PRO A 114 2.23 1.08 -9.08
CA PRO A 114 1.90 -0.07 -8.23
C PRO A 114 1.24 0.38 -6.92
N THR A 115 1.79 1.40 -6.29
CA THR A 115 1.33 1.91 -4.99
C THR A 115 -0.05 2.56 -5.07
N PHE A 116 -0.33 3.25 -6.19
CA PHE A 116 -1.66 3.79 -6.49
C PHE A 116 -2.68 2.67 -6.70
N LEU A 117 -2.33 1.63 -7.47
CA LEU A 117 -3.20 0.48 -7.72
C LEU A 117 -3.48 -0.34 -6.46
N GLU A 118 -2.49 -0.45 -5.55
CA GLU A 118 -2.68 -1.03 -4.22
C GLU A 118 -3.70 -0.24 -3.40
N GLU A 119 -3.67 1.11 -3.41
CA GLU A 119 -4.68 1.91 -2.70
C GLU A 119 -6.10 1.74 -3.27
N VAL A 120 -6.20 1.62 -4.60
CA VAL A 120 -7.46 1.27 -5.25
C VAL A 120 -7.92 -0.13 -4.81
N ALA A 121 -7.00 -1.10 -4.72
CA ALA A 121 -7.32 -2.44 -4.25
C ALA A 121 -7.78 -2.44 -2.79
N ARG A 122 -7.10 -1.71 -1.89
CA ARG A 122 -7.51 -1.51 -0.48
C ARG A 122 -8.93 -0.96 -0.38
N THR A 123 -9.25 0.03 -1.21
CA THR A 123 -10.61 0.59 -1.26
C THR A 123 -11.67 -0.49 -1.56
N PHE A 124 -11.38 -1.41 -2.48
CA PHE A 124 -12.28 -2.51 -2.80
C PHE A 124 -12.28 -3.63 -1.76
N VAL A 125 -11.19 -3.84 -1.02
CA VAL A 125 -11.16 -4.72 0.16
C VAL A 125 -12.15 -4.20 1.21
N THR A 126 -12.11 -2.89 1.52
CA THR A 126 -12.99 -2.27 2.53
C THR A 126 -14.48 -2.47 2.26
N VAL A 127 -14.88 -2.49 0.98
CA VAL A 127 -16.29 -2.73 0.59
C VAL A 127 -16.59 -4.18 0.20
N GLY A 128 -15.70 -5.12 0.52
CA GLY A 128 -15.90 -6.54 0.29
C GLY A 128 -15.85 -6.99 -1.18
N ASN A 129 -15.46 -6.12 -2.12
CA ASN A 129 -15.34 -6.48 -3.53
C ASN A 129 -13.97 -7.13 -3.81
N ARG A 130 -13.81 -8.37 -3.34
CA ARG A 130 -12.57 -9.14 -3.46
C ARG A 130 -12.12 -9.35 -4.90
N GLN A 131 -13.05 -9.44 -5.86
CA GLN A 131 -12.73 -9.58 -7.28
C GLN A 131 -12.02 -8.34 -7.83
N ALA A 132 -12.57 -7.14 -7.55
CA ALA A 132 -11.95 -5.89 -7.96
C ALA A 132 -10.61 -5.66 -7.26
N ALA A 133 -10.53 -5.94 -5.96
CA ALA A 133 -9.29 -5.86 -5.20
C ALA A 133 -8.18 -6.75 -5.80
N ARG A 134 -8.48 -8.03 -6.07
CA ARG A 134 -7.57 -8.97 -6.74
C ARG A 134 -7.12 -8.46 -8.10
N GLN A 135 -8.05 -7.91 -8.89
CA GLN A 135 -7.75 -7.36 -10.21
C GLN A 135 -6.71 -6.23 -10.12
N PHE A 136 -6.90 -5.27 -9.20
CA PHE A 136 -6.00 -4.12 -9.11
C PHE A 136 -4.67 -4.45 -8.43
N PHE A 137 -4.66 -5.35 -7.44
CA PHE A 137 -3.40 -5.87 -6.90
C PHE A 137 -2.58 -6.60 -7.97
N GLY A 138 -3.20 -7.49 -8.75
CA GLY A 138 -2.52 -8.13 -9.88
C GLY A 138 -2.06 -7.13 -10.95
N LYS A 139 -2.85 -6.06 -11.21
CA LYS A 139 -2.44 -4.99 -12.12
C LYS A 139 -1.20 -4.23 -11.62
N ALA A 140 -1.07 -4.02 -10.30
CA ALA A 140 0.12 -3.40 -9.71
C ALA A 140 1.38 -4.21 -10.05
N ARG A 141 1.34 -5.52 -9.79
CA ARG A 141 2.44 -6.46 -10.10
C ARG A 141 2.72 -6.57 -11.60
N ALA A 142 1.69 -6.47 -12.44
CA ALA A 142 1.87 -6.46 -13.89
C ALA A 142 2.60 -5.19 -14.38
N VAL A 143 2.30 -4.03 -13.80
CA VAL A 143 3.00 -2.78 -14.11
C VAL A 143 4.47 -2.85 -13.71
N GLU A 144 4.77 -3.37 -12.52
CA GLU A 144 6.17 -3.55 -12.09
C GLU A 144 6.98 -4.36 -13.09
N ARG A 145 6.44 -5.50 -13.51
CA ARG A 145 7.09 -6.38 -14.49
C ARG A 145 7.21 -5.73 -15.87
N ALA A 146 6.16 -5.07 -16.35
CA ALA A 146 6.15 -4.44 -17.67
C ALA A 146 7.14 -3.28 -17.80
N HIS A 147 7.40 -2.57 -16.69
CA HIS A 147 8.26 -1.38 -16.67
C HIS A 147 9.61 -1.61 -15.96
N GLY A 148 9.91 -2.82 -15.51
CA GLY A 148 11.15 -3.13 -14.79
C GLY A 148 11.32 -2.29 -13.51
N VAL A 149 10.22 -2.01 -12.80
CA VAL A 149 10.24 -1.18 -11.59
C VAL A 149 11.11 -1.85 -10.53
N ALA A 150 12.05 -1.10 -9.95
CA ALA A 150 12.86 -1.57 -8.84
C ALA A 150 11.97 -1.87 -7.62
N ILE A 151 12.15 -3.05 -7.04
CA ILE A 151 11.35 -3.52 -5.91
C ILE A 151 12.09 -3.23 -4.60
N ASP A 152 11.46 -2.44 -3.73
CA ASP A 152 11.80 -2.43 -2.32
C ASP A 152 11.20 -3.69 -1.67
N VAL A 153 12.07 -4.61 -1.26
CA VAL A 153 11.65 -5.93 -0.78
C VAL A 153 10.77 -5.82 0.46
N GLY A 154 11.13 -4.98 1.44
CA GLY A 154 10.38 -4.86 2.69
C GLY A 154 8.96 -4.35 2.47
N ARG A 155 8.79 -3.30 1.67
CA ARG A 155 7.47 -2.76 1.32
C ARG A 155 6.67 -3.74 0.47
N HIS A 156 7.31 -4.42 -0.48
CA HIS A 156 6.66 -5.38 -1.37
C HIS A 156 6.13 -6.59 -0.61
N GLU A 157 6.94 -7.14 0.29
CA GLU A 157 6.54 -8.25 1.16
C GLU A 157 5.42 -7.82 2.12
N ALA A 158 5.50 -6.62 2.70
CA ALA A 158 4.41 -6.08 3.51
C ALA A 158 3.09 -5.98 2.72
N ALA A 159 3.12 -5.58 1.44
CA ALA A 159 1.93 -5.50 0.61
C ALA A 159 1.37 -6.90 0.31
N PHE A 160 2.23 -7.86 -0.04
CA PHE A 160 1.80 -9.25 -0.25
C PHE A 160 1.16 -9.86 0.99
N VAL A 161 1.73 -9.64 2.18
CA VAL A 161 1.18 -10.11 3.45
C VAL A 161 -0.19 -9.45 3.71
N GLU A 162 -0.29 -8.14 3.56
CA GLU A 162 -1.55 -7.39 3.71
C GLU A 162 -2.66 -7.96 2.81
N PHE A 163 -2.39 -8.11 1.51
CA PHE A 163 -3.41 -8.59 0.57
C PHE A 163 -3.68 -10.09 0.67
N ALA A 164 -2.72 -10.88 1.15
CA ALA A 164 -2.93 -12.30 1.46
C ALA A 164 -3.90 -12.46 2.64
N HIS A 165 -3.75 -11.64 3.70
CA HIS A 165 -4.72 -11.59 4.79
C HIS A 165 -6.12 -11.16 4.35
N ALA A 166 -6.22 -10.36 3.28
CA ALA A 166 -7.50 -10.00 2.68
C ALA A 166 -8.07 -11.07 1.72
N GLY A 167 -7.32 -12.12 1.42
CA GLY A 167 -7.73 -13.20 0.51
C GLY A 167 -7.78 -12.80 -0.96
N VAL A 168 -7.07 -11.73 -1.35
CA VAL A 168 -7.16 -11.15 -2.71
C VAL A 168 -5.91 -11.38 -3.57
N VAL A 169 -4.88 -12.05 -3.07
CA VAL A 169 -3.75 -12.46 -3.92
C VAL A 169 -4.23 -13.60 -4.84
N SER A 170 -3.99 -13.48 -6.14
CA SER A 170 -4.34 -14.55 -7.09
C SER A 170 -3.37 -15.73 -6.97
N ALA A 171 -3.80 -16.93 -7.33
CA ALA A 171 -2.91 -18.10 -7.35
C ALA A 171 -1.67 -17.87 -8.23
N THR A 172 -1.84 -17.16 -9.35
CA THR A 172 -0.74 -16.81 -10.26
C THR A 172 0.26 -15.85 -9.60
N GLU A 173 -0.22 -14.80 -8.93
CA GLU A 173 0.67 -13.84 -8.25
C GLU A 173 1.35 -14.48 -7.04
N LEU A 174 0.64 -15.33 -6.29
CA LEU A 174 1.21 -16.09 -5.17
C LEU A 174 2.35 -17.01 -5.64
N ALA A 175 2.12 -17.79 -6.71
CA ALA A 175 3.14 -18.67 -7.28
C ALA A 175 4.31 -17.88 -7.89
N THR A 176 4.06 -16.68 -8.41
CA THR A 176 5.10 -15.80 -8.93
C THR A 176 5.97 -15.25 -7.80
N GLU A 177 5.35 -14.79 -6.71
CA GLU A 177 6.07 -14.29 -5.54
C GLU A 177 6.92 -15.38 -4.87
N CYS A 178 6.38 -16.59 -4.65
CA CYS A 178 7.16 -17.69 -4.08
C CYS A 178 8.41 -18.04 -4.91
N ARG A 179 8.30 -17.97 -6.26
CA ARG A 179 9.45 -18.15 -7.16
C ARG A 179 10.43 -16.97 -7.07
N ALA A 180 9.91 -15.74 -7.00
CA ALA A 180 10.73 -14.54 -6.88
C ALA A 180 11.57 -14.56 -5.60
N VAL A 181 10.97 -14.93 -4.45
CA VAL A 181 11.67 -15.08 -3.16
C VAL A 181 12.85 -16.05 -3.27
N SER A 182 12.66 -17.18 -3.96
CA SER A 182 13.73 -18.16 -4.17
C SER A 182 14.89 -17.60 -5.02
N ASN A 183 14.60 -16.63 -5.90
CA ASN A 183 15.56 -16.02 -6.81
C ASN A 183 16.22 -14.73 -6.29
N ARG A 184 15.65 -14.08 -5.26
CA ARG A 184 16.18 -12.81 -4.69
C ARG A 184 17.53 -12.99 -4.00
N GLY A 185 17.92 -14.22 -3.65
CA GLY A 185 19.06 -14.49 -2.79
C GLY A 185 18.78 -14.09 -1.33
N GLY A 186 19.55 -14.60 -0.38
CA GLY A 186 19.35 -14.37 1.05
C GLY A 186 19.17 -15.65 1.86
N ASP A 187 18.71 -15.52 3.11
CA ASP A 187 18.48 -16.67 3.99
C ASP A 187 17.28 -17.48 3.49
N VAL A 188 17.58 -18.68 2.98
CA VAL A 188 16.59 -19.64 2.48
C VAL A 188 15.50 -19.94 3.51
N ARG A 189 15.83 -19.98 4.80
CA ARG A 189 14.85 -20.24 5.86
C ARG A 189 13.86 -19.08 5.97
N GLN A 190 14.34 -17.85 5.94
CA GLN A 190 13.49 -16.66 5.99
C GLN A 190 12.56 -16.59 4.77
N GLY A 191 13.11 -16.83 3.57
CA GLY A 191 12.31 -16.87 2.34
C GLY A 191 11.22 -17.96 2.38
N PHE A 192 11.55 -19.16 2.86
CA PHE A 192 10.56 -20.22 3.05
C PHE A 192 9.49 -19.84 4.08
N THR A 193 9.87 -19.28 5.22
CA THR A 193 8.93 -18.84 6.27
C THR A 193 7.97 -17.77 5.75
N TYR A 194 8.47 -16.79 5.00
CA TYR A 194 7.65 -15.76 4.35
C TYR A 194 6.65 -16.39 3.37
N ALA A 195 7.11 -17.23 2.45
CA ALA A 195 6.27 -17.88 1.44
C ALA A 195 5.17 -18.77 2.08
N LEU A 196 5.53 -19.55 3.09
CA LEU A 196 4.58 -20.36 3.86
C LEU A 196 3.55 -19.48 4.58
N GLY A 197 4.00 -18.36 5.15
CA GLY A 197 3.15 -17.35 5.79
C GLY A 197 2.10 -16.79 4.84
N LEU A 198 2.49 -16.44 3.61
CA LEU A 198 1.57 -15.94 2.58
C LEU A 198 0.49 -16.97 2.22
N VAL A 199 0.89 -18.21 1.94
CA VAL A 199 -0.04 -19.29 1.57
C VAL A 199 -1.03 -19.54 2.70
N HIS A 200 -0.55 -19.59 3.94
CA HIS A 200 -1.40 -19.78 5.11
C HIS A 200 -2.36 -18.61 5.34
N ALA A 201 -1.91 -17.36 5.20
CA ALA A 201 -2.76 -16.18 5.33
C ALA A 201 -3.88 -16.19 4.27
N GLN A 202 -3.51 -16.43 3.01
CA GLN A 202 -4.43 -16.48 1.88
C GLN A 202 -5.46 -17.62 2.00
N ALA A 203 -5.10 -18.76 2.59
CA ALA A 203 -6.02 -19.88 2.79
C ALA A 203 -7.07 -19.65 3.90
N ARG A 204 -6.82 -18.71 4.81
CA ARG A 204 -7.71 -18.43 5.96
C ARG A 204 -8.69 -17.27 5.74
N ALA A 205 -8.53 -16.51 4.65
CA ALA A 205 -9.24 -15.25 4.39
C ALA A 205 -10.54 -15.43 3.57
#